data_AF-A0A565BK06-F1
#
_entry.id   AF-A0A565BK06-F1
#
_cell.length_a   1.000
_cell.length_b   1.000
_cell.length_c   1.000
_cell.angle_alpha   90.00
_cell.angle_beta   90.00
_cell.angle_gamma   90.00
#
_symmetry.space_group_name_H-M   'P 1'
#
loop_
_entity.id
_entity.type
_entity.pdbx_description
1 polymer ?
#
loop_
_entity_poly.entity_id
_entity_poly.type
_entity_poly.pdbx_seq_one_letter_code
_entity_poly.pdbx_strand_id
1 'polypeptide(L)'
;MQGLRKDDSDVDQAGCTPSSKEKMSEQAWNVYMIKTIPQNYQTGDCGVYTLKYIECLALGHSYDGLCDSNMPAIRLKLTAEMMDELPEDEIVQLSDPNPRGPSDDKVPLQTNSVK
;
A
#
# COMPACT_ATOMS: atom_id res chain seq x y z
N MET A 1 22.25 -7.69 -72.40
CA MET A 1 22.37 -6.23 -72.21
C MET A 1 21.56 -5.86 -70.99
N GLN A 2 22.18 -5.16 -70.03
CA GLN A 2 21.62 -4.08 -69.19
C GLN A 2 20.25 -4.39 -68.55
N GLY A 3 20.16 -4.63 -67.24
CA GLY A 3 20.41 -3.62 -66.22
C GLY A 3 19.20 -2.71 -66.09
N LEU A 4 18.38 -2.89 -65.05
CA LEU A 4 17.59 -1.79 -64.49
C LEU A 4 17.39 -2.03 -62.99
N ARG A 5 18.10 -1.22 -62.21
CA ARG A 5 17.83 -0.95 -60.79
C ARG A 5 16.54 -0.13 -60.68
N LYS A 6 15.80 -0.36 -59.60
CA LYS A 6 15.03 0.61 -58.80
C LYS A 6 15.20 0.13 -57.36
N ASP A 7 16.13 0.71 -56.61
CA ASP A 7 16.04 1.93 -55.80
C ASP A 7 15.24 1.72 -54.50
N ASP A 8 16.01 1.51 -53.44
CA ASP A 8 15.97 2.08 -52.08
C ASP A 8 14.72 1.99 -51.18
N SER A 9 15.04 2.05 -49.86
CA SER A 9 14.22 2.03 -48.64
C SER A 9 13.91 0.61 -48.12
N ASP A 10 14.19 0.21 -46.89
CA ASP A 10 14.57 0.94 -45.68
C ASP A 10 15.34 0.00 -44.74
N VAL A 11 16.12 0.61 -43.84
CA VAL A 11 16.91 0.01 -42.77
C VAL A 11 16.07 -0.99 -41.94
N ASP A 12 16.40 -2.28 -42.02
CA ASP A 12 15.81 -3.28 -41.12
C ASP A 12 16.36 -3.11 -39.70
N GLN A 13 15.49 -2.51 -38.88
CA GLN A 13 15.54 -2.43 -37.42
C GLN A 13 16.09 -3.74 -36.82
N ALA A 14 17.16 -3.63 -36.03
CA ALA A 14 17.67 -4.71 -35.18
C ALA A 14 16.55 -5.16 -34.23
N GLY A 15 15.86 -6.24 -34.61
CA GLY A 15 14.87 -6.90 -33.78
C GLY A 15 15.56 -7.58 -32.61
N CYS A 16 15.37 -7.02 -31.41
CA CYS A 16 15.64 -7.74 -30.16
C CYS A 16 14.80 -9.03 -30.18
N THR A 17 15.49 -10.17 -30.31
CA THR A 17 14.86 -11.49 -30.21
C THR A 17 14.17 -11.61 -28.85
N PRO A 18 12.90 -12.06 -28.77
CA PRO A 18 12.24 -12.23 -27.49
C PRO A 18 12.95 -13.35 -26.73
N SER A 19 13.78 -12.94 -25.76
CA SER A 19 14.17 -13.79 -24.64
C SER A 19 12.91 -14.48 -24.12
N SER A 20 13.00 -15.79 -23.93
CA SER A 20 11.94 -16.65 -23.44
C SER A 20 11.33 -16.05 -22.17
N LYS A 21 10.25 -15.29 -22.32
CA LYS A 21 9.46 -14.78 -21.21
C LYS A 21 8.72 -16.00 -20.64
N GLU A 22 9.25 -16.57 -19.57
CA GLU A 22 8.51 -17.51 -18.75
C GLU A 22 7.15 -16.87 -18.43
N LYS A 23 6.08 -17.52 -18.89
CA LYS A 23 4.72 -17.05 -18.65
C LYS A 23 4.44 -17.26 -17.17
N MET A 24 4.49 -16.19 -16.36
CA MET A 24 3.99 -16.28 -14.99
C MET A 24 2.51 -16.68 -15.04
N SER A 25 2.13 -17.72 -14.30
CA SER A 25 0.73 -18.14 -14.23
C SER A 25 -0.12 -17.02 -13.62
N GLU A 26 -1.21 -16.65 -14.27
CA GLU A 26 -2.26 -15.83 -13.66
C GLU A 26 -2.94 -16.61 -12.54
N GLN A 27 -2.37 -16.53 -11.34
CA GLN A 27 -3.00 -17.07 -10.14
C GLN A 27 -4.02 -16.04 -9.65
N ALA A 28 -5.29 -16.45 -9.57
CA ALA A 28 -6.34 -15.66 -8.95
C ALA A 28 -6.20 -15.69 -7.42
N TRP A 29 -6.37 -14.54 -6.77
CA TRP A 29 -6.28 -14.41 -5.32
C TRP A 29 -7.65 -14.65 -4.68
N ASN A 30 -7.66 -15.37 -3.57
CA ASN A 30 -8.84 -15.47 -2.73
C ASN A 30 -8.98 -14.18 -1.91
N VAL A 31 -10.17 -13.59 -1.92
CA VAL A 31 -10.50 -12.39 -1.13
C VAL A 31 -11.49 -12.79 -0.05
N TYR A 32 -11.18 -12.44 1.19
CA TYR A 32 -12.01 -12.75 2.34
C TYR A 32 -12.45 -11.47 3.05
N MET A 33 -13.73 -11.42 3.43
CA MET A 33 -14.28 -10.37 4.30
C MET A 33 -14.84 -11.03 5.56
N ILE A 34 -14.18 -10.80 6.68
CA ILE A 34 -14.52 -11.46 7.95
C ILE A 34 -15.34 -10.49 8.79
N LYS A 35 -16.58 -10.86 9.11
CA LYS A 35 -17.53 -10.01 9.86
C LYS A 35 -17.54 -10.26 11.36
N THR A 36 -16.87 -11.32 11.82
CA THR A 36 -16.87 -11.75 13.22
C THR A 36 -15.71 -11.17 14.02
N ILE A 37 -14.82 -10.40 13.40
CA ILE A 37 -13.71 -9.76 14.09
C ILE A 37 -14.21 -8.57 14.91
N PRO A 38 -13.60 -8.27 16.08
CA PRO A 38 -13.95 -7.11 16.89
C PRO A 38 -13.94 -5.84 16.04
N GLN A 39 -14.93 -4.98 16.17
CA GLN A 39 -15.03 -3.74 15.38
C GLN A 39 -14.67 -2.53 16.23
N ASN A 40 -14.01 -1.55 15.62
CA ASN A 40 -13.80 -0.24 16.23
C ASN A 40 -15.10 0.57 16.14
N TYR A 41 -15.73 0.87 17.27
CA TYR A 41 -16.92 1.75 17.29
C TYR A 41 -16.55 3.20 17.60
N GLN A 42 -15.42 3.44 18.28
CA GLN A 42 -14.95 4.79 18.62
C GLN A 42 -14.24 5.47 17.44
N THR A 43 -14.41 6.79 17.35
CA THR A 43 -13.69 7.60 16.36
C THR A 43 -12.24 7.81 16.82
N GLY A 44 -11.27 7.36 16.01
CA GLY A 44 -9.85 7.69 16.19
C GLY A 44 -8.90 6.49 16.32
N ASP A 45 -9.39 5.31 16.71
CA ASP A 45 -8.52 4.15 16.95
C ASP A 45 -8.43 3.18 15.75
N CYS A 46 -8.89 3.60 14.56
CA CYS A 46 -8.88 2.72 13.38
C CYS A 46 -7.48 2.23 13.01
N GLY A 47 -6.46 3.09 13.10
CA GLY A 47 -5.06 2.70 12.87
C GLY A 47 -4.55 1.69 13.91
N VAL A 48 -4.95 1.86 15.17
CA VAL A 48 -4.58 0.97 16.29
C VAL A 48 -5.19 -0.42 16.07
N TYR A 49 -6.47 -0.48 15.69
CA TYR A 49 -7.14 -1.72 15.32
C TYR A 49 -6.47 -2.40 14.11
N THR A 50 -6.14 -1.63 13.06
CA THR A 50 -5.44 -2.16 11.88
C THR A 50 -4.11 -2.81 12.26
N LEU A 51 -3.27 -2.12 13.04
CA LEU A 51 -1.99 -2.66 13.50
C LEU A 51 -2.19 -3.94 14.31
N LYS A 52 -3.17 -3.94 15.22
CA LYS A 52 -3.42 -5.11 16.05
C LYS A 52 -3.90 -6.31 15.22
N TYR A 53 -4.72 -6.10 14.19
CA TYR A 53 -5.11 -7.18 13.29
C TYR A 53 -3.90 -7.76 12.55
N ILE A 54 -3.01 -6.91 12.04
CA ILE A 54 -1.80 -7.34 11.34
C ILE A 54 -0.91 -8.16 12.28
N GLU A 55 -0.69 -7.70 13.51
CA GLU A 55 0.07 -8.42 14.53
C GLU A 55 -0.54 -9.81 14.80
N CYS A 56 -1.85 -9.88 15.05
CA CYS A 56 -2.54 -11.14 15.29
C CYS A 56 -2.43 -12.11 14.10
N LEU A 57 -2.59 -11.61 12.87
CA LEU A 57 -2.48 -12.43 11.65
C LEU A 57 -1.04 -12.93 11.45
N ALA A 58 -0.04 -12.08 11.68
CA ALA A 58 1.37 -12.43 11.51
C ALA A 58 1.84 -13.48 12.53
N LEU A 59 1.35 -13.39 13.77
CA LEU A 59 1.73 -14.29 14.87
C LEU A 59 0.78 -15.49 15.03
N GLY A 60 -0.32 -15.54 14.28
CA GLY A 60 -1.36 -16.57 14.42
C GLY A 60 -2.10 -16.50 15.76
N HIS A 61 -2.27 -15.30 16.33
CA HIS A 61 -3.00 -15.09 17.58
C HIS A 61 -4.49 -14.80 17.34
N SER A 62 -5.31 -15.13 18.35
CA SER A 62 -6.70 -14.68 18.40
C SER A 62 -6.78 -13.16 18.59
N TYR A 63 -7.96 -12.59 18.36
CA TYR A 63 -8.25 -11.18 18.60
C TYR A 63 -8.71 -10.91 20.05
N ASP A 64 -8.36 -11.79 20.99
CA ASP A 64 -8.81 -11.69 22.37
C ASP A 64 -8.28 -10.41 23.02
N GLY A 65 -9.18 -9.69 23.70
CA GLY A 65 -8.85 -8.41 24.33
C GLY A 65 -8.76 -7.21 23.37
N LEU A 66 -8.96 -7.40 22.05
CA LEU A 66 -9.12 -6.30 21.11
C LEU A 66 -10.55 -5.74 21.21
N CYS A 67 -10.71 -4.66 21.96
CA CYS A 67 -11.98 -3.95 22.12
C CYS A 67 -11.74 -2.51 22.56
N ASP A 68 -12.76 -1.66 22.39
CA ASP A 68 -12.69 -0.23 22.70
C ASP A 68 -12.28 0.06 24.15
N SER A 69 -12.70 -0.76 25.12
CA SER A 69 -12.32 -0.58 26.53
C SER A 69 -10.82 -0.77 26.79
N ASN A 70 -10.14 -1.54 25.94
CA ASN A 70 -8.72 -1.84 26.08
C ASN A 70 -7.82 -0.94 25.22
N MET A 71 -8.40 -0.06 24.39
CA MET A 71 -7.64 0.83 23.49
C MET A 71 -6.59 1.68 24.20
N PRO A 72 -6.82 2.26 25.39
CA PRO A 72 -5.78 3.02 26.09
C PRO A 72 -4.51 2.20 26.35
N ALA A 73 -4.66 0.94 26.77
CA ALA A 73 -3.53 0.05 27.04
C ALA A 73 -2.85 -0.41 25.74
N ILE A 74 -3.63 -0.74 24.71
CA ILE A 74 -3.11 -1.17 23.42
C ILE A 74 -2.32 -0.04 22.76
N ARG A 75 -2.82 1.21 22.78
CA ARG A 75 -2.10 2.38 22.29
C ARG A 75 -0.76 2.56 22.99
N LEU A 76 -0.77 2.54 24.32
CA LEU A 76 0.46 2.71 25.10
C LEU A 76 1.49 1.63 24.77
N LYS A 77 1.04 0.37 24.66
CA LYS A 77 1.91 -0.75 24.29
C LYS A 77 2.51 -0.55 22.90
N LEU A 78 1.69 -0.31 21.88
CA LEU A 78 2.15 -0.13 20.51
C LEU A 78 3.08 1.08 20.38
N THR A 79 2.77 2.20 21.04
CA THR A 79 3.66 3.37 21.06
C THR A 79 5.01 3.03 21.71
N ALA A 80 5.01 2.33 22.84
CA ALA A 80 6.26 1.94 23.50
C ALA A 80 7.11 1.02 22.61
N GLU A 81 6.49 0.01 21.99
CA GLU A 81 7.17 -0.91 21.08
C GLU A 81 7.71 -0.19 19.84
N MET A 82 6.92 0.70 19.22
CA MET A 82 7.41 1.49 18.08
C MET A 82 8.59 2.39 18.45
N MET A 83 8.55 3.02 19.63
CA MET A 83 9.62 3.91 20.08
C MET A 83 10.90 3.14 20.44
N ASP A 84 10.78 1.91 20.93
CA ASP A 84 11.92 1.03 21.23
C ASP A 84 12.63 0.54 19.95
N GLU A 85 11.89 0.38 18.85
CA GLU A 85 12.43 0.00 17.55
C GLU A 85 13.10 1.16 16.78
N LEU A 86 12.87 2.41 17.19
CA LEU A 86 13.48 3.57 16.55
C LEU A 86 14.90 3.78 17.07
N PRO A 87 15.92 3.95 16.20
CA PRO A 87 17.24 4.38 16.65
C PRO A 87 17.17 5.81 17.19
N GLU A 88 17.99 6.10 18.19
CA GLU A 88 17.99 7.35 18.97
C GLU A 88 18.10 8.62 18.09
N ASP A 89 18.70 8.48 16.91
CA ASP A 89 19.02 9.56 15.97
C ASP A 89 17.93 9.82 14.90
N GLU A 90 16.93 8.93 14.74
CA GLU A 90 15.96 8.98 13.62
C GLU A 90 14.59 9.57 13.96
N ILE A 91 14.39 10.06 15.18
CA ILE A 91 13.11 10.63 15.65
C ILE A 91 12.65 11.85 14.79
N VAL A 92 13.54 12.45 13.97
CA VAL A 92 13.32 13.77 13.36
C VAL A 92 13.14 13.80 11.84
N GLN A 93 13.38 12.74 11.06
CA GLN A 93 13.25 12.87 9.59
C GLN A 93 12.43 11.76 8.92
N LEU A 94 11.12 11.84 9.10
CA LEU A 94 10.16 11.26 8.16
C LEU A 94 9.88 12.26 7.03
N SER A 95 10.90 12.59 6.23
CA SER A 95 10.69 13.24 4.95
C SER A 95 10.29 12.17 3.95
N ASP A 96 9.11 12.32 3.33
CA ASP A 96 8.73 11.51 2.18
C ASP A 96 9.82 11.71 1.11
N PRO A 97 10.59 10.66 0.72
CA PRO A 97 11.64 10.80 -0.28
C PRO A 97 11.06 11.15 -1.66
N ASN A 98 9.74 11.03 -1.82
CA ASN A 98 9.01 11.44 -2.99
C ASN A 98 8.01 12.55 -2.63
N PRO A 99 8.38 13.84 -2.74
CA PRO A 99 7.46 14.92 -2.45
C PRO A 99 6.22 14.77 -3.33
N ARG A 100 5.04 14.67 -2.71
CA ARG A 100 3.77 14.76 -3.44
C ARG A 100 3.85 16.02 -4.31
N GLY A 101 3.72 15.84 -5.63
CA GLY A 101 3.69 16.97 -6.56
C GLY A 101 2.64 18.00 -6.13
N PRO A 102 2.72 19.25 -6.60
CA PRO A 102 1.77 20.29 -6.21
C PRO A 102 0.35 19.75 -6.41
N SER A 103 -0.39 19.62 -5.30
CA SER A 103 -1.74 19.11 -5.34
C SER A 103 -2.60 20.14 -6.09
N ASP A 104 -2.98 19.83 -7.32
CA ASP A 104 -4.06 20.51 -8.04
C ASP A 104 -5.45 20.01 -7.57
N ASP A 105 -5.52 19.45 -6.36
CA ASP A 105 -6.75 18.99 -5.72
C ASP A 105 -7.60 20.19 -5.26
N LYS A 106 -8.13 20.95 -6.22
CA LYS A 106 -9.39 21.67 -6.03
C LYS A 106 -10.51 20.63 -6.01
N VAL A 107 -10.60 19.84 -4.95
CA VAL A 107 -11.83 19.14 -4.61
C VAL A 107 -12.62 20.11 -3.73
N PRO A 108 -13.71 20.74 -4.24
CA PRO A 108 -14.51 21.63 -3.41
C PRO A 108 -15.07 20.83 -2.24
N LEU A 109 -14.80 21.28 -1.01
CA LEU A 109 -15.49 20.82 0.18
C LEU A 109 -16.97 21.21 0.04
N GLN A 110 -17.79 20.33 -0.52
CA GLN A 110 -19.24 20.48 -0.48
C GLN A 110 -19.73 20.08 0.90
N THR A 111 -19.81 21.05 1.80
CA THR A 111 -20.59 20.89 3.03
C THR A 111 -22.07 21.02 2.65
N ASN A 112 -22.75 19.88 2.50
CA ASN A 112 -24.21 19.89 2.51
C ASN A 112 -24.68 20.18 3.94
N SER A 113 -24.70 21.45 4.31
CA SER A 113 -25.46 21.90 5.47
C SER A 113 -26.94 21.77 5.15
N VAL A 114 -27.57 20.77 5.76
CA VAL A 114 -29.03 20.63 5.77
C VAL A 114 -29.62 21.83 6.51
N LYS A 115 -30.46 22.58 5.82
CA LYS A 115 -31.56 23.37 6.40
C LYS A 115 -32.74 23.39 5.44
#